data_AF-A0A561SW57-F1
#
_entry.id   AF-A0A561SW57-F1
#
_cell.length_a   1.000
_cell.length_b   1.000
_cell.length_c   1.000
_cell.angle_alpha   90.00
_cell.angle_beta   90.00
_cell.angle_gamma   90.00
#
_symmetry.space_group_name_H-M   'P 1'
#
loop_
_entity.id
_entity.type
_entity.pdbx_description
1 polymer ?
#
loop_
_entity_poly.entity_id
_entity_poly.type
_entity_poly.pdbx_seq_one_letter_code
_entity_poly.pdbx_strand_id
1 'polypeptide(L)' 'MEAVLNPNPVGERVPDELFAKAAVHYDDNALWTLTVAIGQICFFIPVALIAKPIPGKAPGKNYTDA' A
#
# COMPACT_ATOMS: atom_id res chain seq x y z
N MET A 1 16.80 3.31 -7.66
CA MET A 1 15.56 2.51 -7.70
C MET A 1 14.58 3.22 -6.79
N GLU A 2 13.44 3.69 -7.29
CA GLU A 2 12.45 4.34 -6.44
C GLU A 2 11.80 3.30 -5.51
N ALA A 3 11.53 3.68 -4.27
CA ALA A 3 10.90 2.82 -3.25
C ALA A 3 9.38 2.70 -3.51
N VAL A 4 9.00 2.38 -4.74
CA VAL A 4 7.62 2.16 -5.15
C VAL A 4 7.29 0.69 -5.00
N LEU A 5 6.06 0.40 -4.57
CA LEU A 5 5.53 -0.96 -4.51
C LEU A 5 5.31 -1.51 -5.92
N ASN A 6 6.37 -1.98 -6.55
CA ASN A 6 6.27 -2.62 -7.85
C ASN A 6 5.80 -4.08 -7.69
N PRO A 7 4.85 -4.55 -8.53
CA PRO A 7 4.59 -5.97 -8.60
C PRO A 7 5.87 -6.70 -9.03
N ASN A 8 6.22 -7.78 -8.33
CA ASN A 8 7.27 -8.69 -8.81
C ASN A 8 6.72 -9.41 -10.07
N PRO A 9 7.28 -9.21 -11.27
CA PRO A 9 6.77 -9.83 -12.49
C PRO A 9 7.07 -11.33 -12.58
N VAL A 10 8.02 -11.85 -11.79
CA VAL A 10 8.41 -13.26 -11.79
C VAL A 10 8.77 -13.73 -10.37
N GLY A 11 7.98 -14.67 -9.83
CA GLY A 11 8.25 -15.32 -8.54
C GLY A 11 7.44 -14.76 -7.37
N GLU A 12 7.80 -15.21 -6.17
CA GLU A 12 7.11 -14.82 -4.94
C GLU A 12 7.34 -13.34 -4.60
N ARG A 13 6.30 -12.67 -4.08
CA ARG A 13 6.38 -11.25 -3.71
C ARG A 13 7.09 -11.02 -2.38
N VAL A 14 6.99 -11.96 -1.45
CA VAL A 14 7.63 -11.91 -0.13
C VAL A 14 8.27 -13.28 0.15
N PRO A 15 9.53 -13.50 -0.26
CA PRO A 15 10.24 -14.74 0.05
C PRO A 15 10.42 -14.93 1.56
N ASP A 16 10.55 -16.18 2.01
CA ASP A 16 10.76 -16.54 3.43
C ASP A 16 11.94 -15.77 4.07
N GLU A 17 13.04 -15.57 3.34
CA GLU A 17 14.19 -14.80 3.85
C GLU A 17 13.84 -13.34 4.16
N LEU A 18 12.97 -12.73 3.34
CA LEU A 18 12.51 -11.36 3.56
C LEU A 18 11.55 -11.30 4.75
N PHE A 19 10.65 -12.27 4.87
CA PHE A 19 9.78 -12.39 6.04
C PHE A 19 10.60 -12.54 7.32
N ALA A 20 11.58 -13.44 7.33
CA ALA A 20 12.45 -13.68 8.48
C ALA A 20 13.21 -12.41 8.91
N LYS A 21 13.70 -11.61 7.95
CA LYS A 21 14.33 -10.30 8.24
C LYS A 21 13.36 -9.34 8.93
N ALA A 22 12.11 -9.27 8.47
CA ALA A 22 11.11 -8.42 9.10
C ALA A 22 10.73 -8.91 10.52
N ALA A 23 10.59 -10.22 10.70
CA ALA A 23 10.24 -10.83 11.98
C ALA A 23 11.30 -10.65 13.09
N VAL A 24 12.55 -10.32 12.73
CA VAL A 24 13.57 -9.91 13.71
C VAL A 24 13.26 -8.55 14.34
N HIS A 25 12.52 -7.69 13.65
CA HIS A 25 12.25 -6.32 14.06
C HIS A 25 10.84 -6.09 14.60
N TYR A 26 9.91 -6.97 14.25
CA TYR A 26 8.49 -6.81 14.54
C TYR A 26 7.93 -8.10 15.12
N ASP A 27 7.18 -7.98 16.22
CA ASP A 27 6.32 -9.08 16.68
C ASP A 27 5.12 -9.29 15.74
N ASP A 28 4.35 -10.34 15.99
CA ASP A 28 3.21 -10.71 15.14
C ASP A 28 2.17 -9.59 15.01
N ASN A 29 1.93 -8.83 16.08
CA ASN A 29 0.96 -7.73 16.06
C ASN A 29 1.48 -6.56 15.24
N ALA A 30 2.76 -6.21 15.41
CA ALA A 30 3.41 -5.17 14.63
C ALA A 30 3.48 -5.54 13.14
N LEU A 31 3.79 -6.80 12.80
CA LEU A 31 3.75 -7.32 11.44
C LEU A 31 2.34 -7.25 10.84
N TRP A 32 1.32 -7.67 11.60
CA TRP A 32 -0.06 -7.55 11.18
C TRP A 32 -0.45 -6.09 10.92
N THR A 33 -0.11 -5.20 11.83
CA THR A 33 -0.40 -3.76 11.71
C THR A 33 0.28 -3.16 10.48
N LEU A 34 1.57 -3.49 10.26
CA LEU A 34 2.34 -3.05 9.10
C LEU A 34 1.70 -3.52 7.79
N THR A 35 1.35 -4.80 7.70
CA THR A 35 0.76 -5.38 6.48
C THR A 35 -0.62 -4.81 6.17
N VAL A 36 -1.46 -4.58 7.19
CA VAL A 36 -2.77 -3.91 7.02
C VAL A 36 -2.59 -2.48 6.54
N ALA A 37 -1.67 -1.71 7.13
CA ALA A 37 -1.40 -0.32 6.73
C ALA A 37 -0.93 -0.24 5.27
N ILE A 38 0.00 -1.11 4.86
CA ILE A 38 0.44 -1.20 3.46
C ILE A 38 -0.76 -1.55 2.57
N GLY A 39 -1.57 -2.54 2.94
CA GLY A 39 -2.75 -2.94 2.18
C GLY A 39 -3.76 -1.81 1.97
N GLN A 40 -4.03 -1.03 3.01
CA GLN A 40 -4.91 0.15 2.93
C GLN A 40 -4.39 1.19 1.94
N ILE A 41 -3.10 1.53 1.98
CA ILE A 41 -2.52 2.47 1.03
C ILE A 41 -2.59 1.93 -0.40
N CYS A 42 -2.25 0.65 -0.60
CA CYS A 42 -2.34 0.01 -1.91
C CYS A 42 -3.75 0.05 -2.50
N PHE A 43 -4.77 -0.11 -1.65
CA PHE A 43 -6.17 -0.01 -2.06
C PHE A 43 -6.55 1.41 -2.54
N PHE A 44 -6.00 2.46 -1.92
CA PHE A 44 -6.32 3.85 -2.26
C PHE A 44 -5.47 4.44 -3.40
N ILE A 45 -4.33 3.84 -3.76
CA ILE A 45 -3.48 4.31 -4.87
C ILE A 45 -4.28 4.50 -6.18
N PRO A 46 -5.07 3.52 -6.66
CA PRO A 46 -5.87 3.69 -7.88
C PRO A 46 -6.89 4.83 -7.77
N VAL A 47 -7.49 5.02 -6.59
CA VAL A 47 -8.42 6.13 -6.35
C VAL A 47 -7.69 7.46 -6.51
N ALA A 48 -6.50 7.60 -5.92
CA ALA A 48 -5.71 8.83 -6.03
C ALA A 48 -5.24 9.11 -7.48
N LEU A 49 -4.75 8.09 -8.19
CA LEU A 49 -4.15 8.25 -9.52
C LEU A 49 -5.19 8.36 -10.65
N ILE A 50 -6.28 7.59 -10.58
CA ILE A 50 -7.29 7.50 -11.65
C ILE A 50 -8.41 8.49 -11.41
N ALA A 51 -9.02 8.46 -10.21
CA ALA A 51 -10.17 9.31 -9.91
C ALA A 51 -9.76 10.76 -9.60
N LYS A 52 -8.47 11.02 -9.32
CA LYS A 52 -7.90 12.35 -9.09
C LYS A 52 -8.72 13.23 -8.13
N PRO A 53 -9.00 12.75 -6.90
CA PRO A 53 -9.79 13.50 -5.94
C PRO A 53 -9.12 14.83 -5.56
N ILE A 54 -9.92 15.88 -5.39
CA ILE A 54 -9.51 17.20 -4.88
C ILE A 54 -9.20 17.08 -3.38
N PRO A 55 -7.94 17.32 -2.94
CA PRO A 55 -7.58 17.24 -1.52
C PRO A 55 -8.37 18.21 -0.65
N GLY A 56 -8.70 17.80 0.58
CA GLY A 56 -9.43 18.62 1.55
C GLY A 56 -10.94 18.70 1.35
N LYS A 57 -11.49 18.13 0.26
CA LYS A 57 -12.94 18.01 0.06
C LYS A 57 -13.47 16.68 0.61
N ALA A 58 -14.74 16.69 1.04
CA ALA A 58 -15.39 15.50 1.56
C ALA A 58 -15.44 14.37 0.51
N PRO A 59 -15.27 13.09 0.91
CA PRO A 59 -15.42 11.95 0.01
C PRO A 59 -16.76 11.97 -0.74
N GLY A 60 -16.73 11.69 -2.04
CA GLY A 60 -17.92 11.72 -2.90
C GLY A 60 -18.34 13.12 -3.35
N LYS A 61 -17.68 14.17 -2.86
CA LYS A 61 -17.79 15.58 -3.31
C LYS A 61 -16.44 16.16 -3.73
N ASN A 62 -15.42 15.31 -3.77
CA ASN A 62 -14.04 15.64 -4.07
C ASN A 62 -13.67 15.37 -5.53
N TYR A 63 -14.61 15.40 -6.46
CA TYR A 63 -14.35 15.20 -7.88
C TYR A 63 -14.95 16.36 -8.67
N THR A 64 -14.37 16.68 -9.81
CA THR A 64 -15.00 17.57 -10.80
C THR A 64 -15.97 16.75 -11.64
N ASP A 65 -17.14 17.28 -11.93
CA ASP A 65 -17.95 16.74 -13.02
C ASP A 65 -17.10 16.88 -14.30
N ALA A 66 -16.94 15.76 -15.01
CA ALA A 66 -16.13 15.71 -16.23
C ALA A 66 -16.75 16.53 -17.36
#